data_AF-A0A2E6N6L3-F1
#
_entry.id   AF-A0A2E6N6L3-F1
#
_cell.length_a   1.000
_cell.length_b   1.000
_cell.length_c   1.000
_cell.angle_alpha   90.00
_cell.angle_beta   90.00
_cell.angle_gamma   90.00
#
_symmetry.space_group_name_H-M   'P 1'
#
loop_
_entity.id
_entity.type
_entity.pdbx_description
1 polymer ?
#
loop_
_entity_poly.entity_id
_entity_poly.type
_entity_poly.pdbx_seq_one_letter_code
_entity_poly.pdbx_strand_id
1 'polypeptide(L)'
;MKNKILPFVISILLISSSNAQDLILTGVYDGPLSGGTPKGVELYVISDIADLSKYALGSANNGGGSDGVEYTLSGSASAGNYLYIASESTNFTSFFGFAPTATSGAMSINGDDAIELFFDADDGNGMLVIDVFGDISVDGNGEAWEYLDGWASRKSFTNKSNNSTWTVGNWNFSGANALDGESTNAAASTPMPIGNYDFSALNTVITGDAGWRLLSLPITNGDVSDVSDDSPVQGITGGSDASRDANFYIYDNSGAWEEPSNATTAWGDGYGFAMYFYHNTSNGSSTLPVTLDASGSEPSSNVTANLYGGAANRFTLVGNPFASNINTNSITVTGGSIQNNISFWNDGGSTYSAQDRTGPYIIAPWQGFFVETSDANATSITIPTSAKTTSGTSGTFFSKVADIRGDISFALSSETTNDEAIRLSFRANATPDWDLDDASKLTPLLPAYATLGFATNDMVKSVESLPYRLEEEVTL
;
A
#
# COMPACT_ATOMS: atom_id res chain seq x y z
N MET A 1 -56.83 -8.39 -21.47
CA MET A 1 -55.92 -7.70 -20.53
C MET A 1 -54.83 -8.70 -20.16
N LYS A 2 -53.58 -8.40 -20.50
CA LYS A 2 -52.43 -9.32 -20.36
C LYS A 2 -51.91 -9.26 -18.92
N ASN A 3 -51.86 -10.41 -18.25
CA ASN A 3 -51.21 -10.58 -16.95
C ASN A 3 -49.70 -10.41 -17.12
N LYS A 4 -49.10 -9.46 -16.41
CA LYS A 4 -47.65 -9.32 -16.27
C LYS A 4 -47.23 -10.01 -14.97
N ILE A 5 -46.53 -11.13 -15.10
CA ILE A 5 -45.77 -11.77 -14.03
C ILE A 5 -44.46 -10.97 -13.90
N LEU A 6 -44.19 -10.45 -12.71
CA LEU A 6 -42.95 -9.74 -12.38
C LEU A 6 -41.90 -10.80 -11.96
N PRO A 7 -40.74 -10.93 -12.61
CA PRO A 7 -39.71 -11.85 -12.17
C PRO A 7 -39.00 -11.26 -10.93
N PHE A 8 -39.01 -12.00 -9.84
CA PHE A 8 -38.22 -11.74 -8.65
C PHE A 8 -36.77 -12.13 -8.95
N VAL A 9 -35.90 -11.14 -9.19
CA VAL A 9 -34.47 -11.36 -9.35
C VAL A 9 -33.85 -11.41 -7.96
N ILE A 10 -33.46 -12.61 -7.53
CA ILE A 10 -32.55 -12.79 -6.39
C ILE A 10 -31.19 -12.25 -6.83
N SER A 11 -30.80 -11.08 -6.32
CA SER A 11 -29.41 -10.64 -6.36
C SER A 11 -28.62 -11.47 -5.37
N ILE A 12 -27.86 -12.43 -5.87
CA ILE A 12 -26.77 -13.05 -5.12
C ILE A 12 -25.67 -12.00 -5.01
N LEU A 13 -25.46 -11.51 -3.79
CA LEU A 13 -24.31 -10.67 -3.43
C LEU A 13 -23.07 -11.57 -3.48
N LEU A 14 -22.40 -11.60 -4.63
CA LEU A 14 -21.04 -12.11 -4.75
C LEU A 14 -20.13 -11.08 -4.08
N ILE A 15 -19.81 -11.30 -2.81
CA ILE A 15 -18.72 -10.61 -2.14
C ILE A 15 -17.45 -11.19 -2.76
N SER A 16 -16.89 -10.51 -3.76
CA SER A 16 -15.49 -10.73 -4.12
C SER A 16 -14.66 -10.12 -3.00
N SER A 17 -14.18 -10.95 -2.07
CA SER A 17 -13.07 -10.57 -1.21
C SER A 17 -11.88 -10.28 -2.12
N SER A 18 -11.46 -9.03 -2.17
CA SER A 18 -10.11 -8.69 -2.60
C SER A 18 -9.16 -9.46 -1.68
N ASN A 19 -8.38 -10.40 -2.22
CA ASN A 19 -7.35 -11.10 -1.46
C ASN A 19 -6.24 -10.09 -1.13
N ALA A 20 -6.40 -9.32 -0.06
CA ALA A 20 -5.28 -8.63 0.55
C ALA A 20 -4.39 -9.72 1.18
N GLN A 21 -3.15 -9.83 0.71
CA GLN A 21 -2.19 -10.76 1.27
C GLN A 21 -1.76 -10.23 2.65
N ASP A 22 -2.34 -10.75 3.73
CA ASP A 22 -2.01 -10.30 5.09
C ASP A 22 -0.76 -10.98 5.68
N LEU A 23 -0.21 -12.00 5.00
CA LEU A 23 0.96 -12.77 5.42
C LEU A 23 1.86 -13.07 4.23
N ILE A 24 3.17 -12.88 4.39
CA ILE A 24 4.16 -13.07 3.31
C ILE A 24 5.38 -13.87 3.81
N LEU A 25 5.97 -14.69 2.93
CA LEU A 25 7.18 -15.47 3.21
C LEU A 25 8.41 -14.60 3.06
N THR A 26 9.19 -14.37 4.13
CA THR A 26 10.32 -13.42 4.14
C THR A 26 11.67 -14.07 4.33
N GLY A 27 11.73 -15.32 4.74
CA GLY A 27 12.99 -16.03 4.89
C GLY A 27 12.83 -17.54 4.76
N VAL A 28 13.87 -18.19 4.24
CA VAL A 28 14.03 -19.65 4.17
C VAL A 28 15.45 -19.96 4.58
N TYR A 29 15.67 -20.94 5.45
CA TYR A 29 16.99 -21.24 6.00
C TYR A 29 17.22 -22.73 6.21
N ASP A 30 18.48 -23.14 5.99
CA ASP A 30 19.02 -24.46 6.33
C ASP A 30 20.32 -24.25 7.12
N GLY A 31 20.31 -24.61 8.40
CA GLY A 31 21.36 -24.25 9.35
C GLY A 31 22.46 -25.30 9.50
N PRO A 32 23.67 -24.90 9.92
CA PRO A 32 24.88 -25.73 9.87
C PRO A 32 25.08 -26.62 11.09
N LEU A 33 24.25 -26.51 12.14
CA LEU A 33 24.47 -27.25 13.37
C LEU A 33 24.21 -28.75 13.15
N SER A 34 24.79 -29.59 14.01
CA SER A 34 24.67 -31.05 13.93
C SER A 34 23.24 -31.50 13.60
N GLY A 35 23.08 -32.18 12.47
CA GLY A 35 21.77 -32.58 11.93
C GLY A 35 21.24 -31.65 10.83
N GLY A 36 22.03 -30.66 10.38
CA GLY A 36 21.62 -29.66 9.38
C GLY A 36 20.51 -28.77 9.94
N THR A 37 20.68 -28.24 11.16
CA THR A 37 19.63 -27.45 11.83
C THR A 37 20.18 -26.12 12.35
N PRO A 38 19.32 -25.12 12.60
CA PRO A 38 17.86 -25.12 12.38
C PRO A 38 17.46 -25.05 10.91
N LYS A 39 16.29 -25.62 10.57
CA LYS A 39 15.66 -25.51 9.25
C LYS A 39 14.31 -24.81 9.38
N GLY A 40 13.87 -24.09 8.36
CA GLY A 40 12.51 -23.55 8.30
C GLY A 40 12.40 -22.20 7.64
N VAL A 41 11.37 -21.46 8.04
CA VAL A 41 10.95 -20.23 7.38
C VAL A 41 10.65 -19.09 8.35
N GLU A 42 10.82 -17.87 7.83
CA GLU A 42 10.36 -16.63 8.44
C GLU A 42 9.18 -16.08 7.63
N LEU A 43 8.12 -15.66 8.32
CA LEU A 43 6.94 -15.02 7.77
C LEU A 43 6.80 -13.63 8.36
N TYR A 44 6.31 -12.68 7.57
CA TYR A 44 5.97 -11.33 8.03
C TYR A 44 4.47 -11.07 7.93
N VAL A 45 3.91 -10.50 9.00
CA VAL A 45 2.49 -10.19 9.15
C VAL A 45 2.24 -8.76 8.66
N ILE A 46 1.59 -8.64 7.49
CA ILE A 46 1.32 -7.36 6.82
C ILE A 46 0.20 -6.60 7.53
N SER A 47 -0.89 -7.30 7.88
CA SER A 47 -2.07 -6.77 8.57
C SER A 47 -2.39 -7.61 9.79
N ASP A 48 -3.17 -7.10 10.74
CA ASP A 48 -3.62 -7.91 11.89
C ASP A 48 -4.41 -9.15 11.43
N ILE A 49 -3.96 -10.34 11.80
CA ILE A 49 -4.60 -11.62 11.47
C ILE A 49 -5.25 -12.19 12.74
N ALA A 50 -6.57 -12.22 12.74
CA ALA A 50 -7.35 -12.78 13.85
C ALA A 50 -7.29 -14.31 13.93
N ASP A 51 -7.14 -14.99 12.80
CA ASP A 51 -7.13 -16.45 12.70
C ASP A 51 -6.09 -16.93 11.69
N LEU A 52 -4.94 -17.36 12.21
CA LEU A 52 -3.84 -17.91 11.41
C LEU A 52 -4.16 -19.31 10.85
N SER A 53 -5.22 -19.99 11.31
CA SER A 53 -5.56 -21.32 10.78
C SER A 53 -6.02 -21.31 9.31
N LYS A 54 -6.28 -20.11 8.77
CA LYS A 54 -6.49 -19.89 7.35
C LYS A 54 -5.21 -19.97 6.52
N TYR A 55 -4.04 -19.94 7.15
CA TYR A 55 -2.75 -19.99 6.47
C TYR A 55 -2.08 -21.35 6.67
N ALA A 56 -1.38 -21.82 5.64
CA ALA A 56 -0.60 -23.04 5.73
C ALA A 56 0.68 -22.97 4.91
N LEU A 57 1.63 -23.85 5.23
CA LEU A 57 2.88 -24.02 4.51
C LEU A 57 2.93 -25.39 3.84
N GLY A 58 3.62 -25.44 2.71
CA GLY A 58 4.09 -26.67 2.07
C GLY A 58 5.47 -26.45 1.49
N SER A 59 6.19 -27.55 1.28
CA SER A 59 7.43 -27.60 0.53
C SER A 59 7.22 -28.44 -0.73
N ALA A 60 7.75 -27.98 -1.86
CA ALA A 60 7.78 -28.75 -3.10
C ALA A 60 9.16 -29.40 -3.17
N ASN A 61 9.23 -30.67 -2.77
CA ASN A 61 10.52 -31.31 -2.55
C ASN A 61 11.24 -31.64 -3.87
N ASN A 62 12.50 -31.22 -3.99
CA ASN A 62 13.40 -31.54 -5.11
C ASN A 62 12.78 -31.33 -6.51
N GLY A 63 11.99 -30.28 -6.70
CA GLY A 63 11.36 -29.96 -7.99
C GLY A 63 10.23 -30.89 -8.43
N GLY A 64 9.61 -31.62 -7.50
CA GLY A 64 8.50 -32.55 -7.77
C GLY A 64 7.17 -31.88 -8.12
N GLY A 65 7.06 -30.55 -8.02
CA GLY A 65 5.81 -29.82 -7.96
C GLY A 65 5.28 -29.70 -6.53
N SER A 66 4.16 -28.99 -6.36
CA SER A 66 3.52 -28.81 -5.05
C SER A 66 3.13 -30.15 -4.42
N ASP A 67 3.56 -30.39 -3.18
CA ASP A 67 3.08 -31.48 -2.33
C ASP A 67 1.82 -31.10 -1.53
N GLY A 68 1.35 -29.85 -1.69
CA GLY A 68 0.18 -29.30 -1.05
C GLY A 68 0.42 -28.81 0.37
N VAL A 69 -0.66 -28.74 1.15
CA VAL A 69 -0.63 -28.24 2.53
C VAL A 69 -0.03 -29.28 3.48
N GLU A 70 1.08 -28.93 4.12
CA GLU A 70 1.81 -29.80 5.04
C GLU A 70 1.79 -29.31 6.50
N TYR A 71 1.64 -28.00 6.71
CA TYR A 71 1.53 -27.41 8.04
C TYR A 71 0.54 -26.24 8.08
N THR A 72 -0.58 -26.40 8.77
CA THR A 72 -1.53 -25.31 9.04
C THR A 72 -1.08 -24.51 10.26
N LEU A 73 -1.03 -23.18 10.13
CA LEU A 73 -0.70 -22.28 11.23
C LEU A 73 -1.84 -22.23 12.26
N SER A 74 -1.61 -21.60 13.41
CA SER A 74 -2.64 -21.47 14.45
C SER A 74 -2.44 -20.21 15.30
N GLY A 75 -3.52 -19.75 15.93
CA GLY A 75 -3.52 -18.55 16.76
C GLY A 75 -3.85 -17.28 15.98
N SER A 76 -3.30 -16.15 16.44
CA SER A 76 -3.48 -14.82 15.85
C SER A 76 -2.15 -14.08 15.82
N ALA A 77 -1.99 -13.10 14.94
CA ALA A 77 -0.80 -12.25 14.91
C ALA A 77 -1.14 -10.79 14.59
N SER A 78 -0.32 -9.87 15.08
CA SER A 78 -0.46 -8.44 14.82
C SER A 78 0.43 -7.99 13.65
N ALA A 79 0.00 -6.96 12.92
CA ALA A 79 0.77 -6.32 11.88
C ALA A 79 2.18 -5.93 12.37
N GLY A 80 3.19 -6.16 11.53
CA GLY A 80 4.59 -5.92 11.85
C GLY A 80 5.30 -7.07 12.60
N ASN A 81 4.57 -8.10 13.03
CA ASN A 81 5.20 -9.27 13.66
C ASN A 81 5.90 -10.17 12.64
N TYR A 82 6.93 -10.85 13.11
CA TYR A 82 7.56 -11.96 12.42
C TYR A 82 7.20 -13.28 13.08
N LEU A 83 6.85 -14.28 12.27
CA LEU A 83 6.59 -15.64 12.72
C LEU A 83 7.68 -16.57 12.18
N TYR A 84 8.17 -17.45 13.04
CA TYR A 84 9.23 -18.41 12.70
C TYR A 84 8.69 -19.82 12.84
N ILE A 85 8.63 -20.55 11.73
CA ILE A 85 8.20 -21.95 11.72
C ILE A 85 9.44 -22.79 11.44
N ALA A 86 9.92 -23.52 12.45
CA ALA A 86 11.16 -24.27 12.39
C ALA A 86 10.94 -25.79 12.42
N SER A 87 11.91 -26.57 11.95
CA SER A 87 11.87 -28.04 12.09
C SER A 87 11.93 -28.50 13.55
N GLU A 88 12.63 -27.74 14.39
CA GLU A 88 12.85 -28.02 15.80
C GLU A 88 13.19 -26.73 16.58
N SER A 89 13.17 -26.79 17.91
CA SER A 89 13.32 -25.59 18.76
C SER A 89 14.69 -25.44 19.41
N THR A 90 15.44 -26.53 19.59
CA THR A 90 16.67 -26.53 20.40
C THR A 90 17.81 -25.85 19.64
N ASN A 91 18.11 -26.32 18.43
CA ASN A 91 19.15 -25.74 17.59
C ASN A 91 18.70 -24.40 17.01
N PHE A 92 17.40 -24.18 16.76
CA PHE A 92 16.86 -22.85 16.45
C PHE A 92 17.20 -21.83 17.54
N THR A 93 16.84 -22.15 18.80
CA THR A 93 17.11 -21.24 19.93
C THR A 93 18.59 -21.05 20.16
N SER A 94 19.40 -22.11 19.97
CA SER A 94 20.85 -22.02 20.07
C SER A 94 21.46 -21.12 19.00
N PHE A 95 20.98 -21.20 17.77
CA PHE A 95 21.56 -20.51 16.62
C PHE A 95 21.11 -19.05 16.52
N PHE A 96 19.81 -18.78 16.70
CA PHE A 96 19.21 -17.46 16.55
C PHE A 96 19.02 -16.70 17.87
N GLY A 97 19.08 -17.38 19.02
CA GLY A 97 19.01 -16.74 20.34
C GLY A 97 17.60 -16.49 20.87
N PHE A 98 16.56 -16.95 20.18
CA PHE A 98 15.16 -16.87 20.60
C PHE A 98 14.38 -18.13 20.16
N ALA A 99 13.19 -18.37 20.72
CA ALA A 99 12.38 -19.54 20.39
C ALA A 99 11.57 -19.33 19.10
N PRO A 100 11.36 -20.36 18.27
CA PRO A 100 10.50 -20.23 17.10
C PRO A 100 9.04 -20.08 17.54
N THR A 101 8.21 -19.48 16.67
CA THR A 101 6.76 -19.35 16.90
C THR A 101 6.09 -20.72 16.98
N ALA A 102 6.48 -21.63 16.10
CA ALA A 102 6.04 -23.01 16.11
C ALA A 102 7.09 -23.95 15.52
N THR A 103 6.90 -25.26 15.75
CA THR A 103 7.73 -26.29 15.12
C THR A 103 6.89 -27.29 14.32
N SER A 104 7.42 -27.74 13.19
CA SER A 104 6.80 -28.76 12.34
C SER A 104 7.84 -29.54 11.57
N GLY A 105 7.66 -30.86 11.46
CA GLY A 105 8.48 -31.71 10.59
C GLY A 105 8.35 -31.38 9.10
N ALA A 106 7.29 -30.69 8.70
CA ALA A 106 7.15 -30.17 7.33
C ALA A 106 8.29 -29.19 6.96
N MET A 107 8.89 -28.52 7.95
CA MET A 107 10.00 -27.60 7.74
C MET A 107 11.37 -28.28 7.74
N SER A 108 11.44 -29.62 7.54
CA SER A 108 12.70 -30.37 7.39
C SER A 108 13.31 -30.24 5.99
N ILE A 109 13.31 -29.02 5.45
CA ILE A 109 13.83 -28.63 4.13
C ILE A 109 15.36 -28.68 4.07
N ASN A 110 15.95 -29.04 2.94
CA ASN A 110 17.39 -29.36 2.84
C ASN A 110 18.20 -28.51 1.85
N GLY A 111 17.77 -27.27 1.62
CA GLY A 111 18.55 -26.28 0.90
C GLY A 111 18.27 -26.15 -0.59
N ASP A 112 17.40 -27.00 -1.13
CA ASP A 112 17.07 -27.12 -2.54
C ASP A 112 15.54 -27.24 -2.79
N ASP A 113 14.73 -27.06 -1.74
CA ASP A 113 13.27 -27.16 -1.82
C ASP A 113 12.62 -25.79 -2.06
N ALA A 114 11.59 -25.77 -2.91
CA ALA A 114 10.71 -24.60 -3.00
C ALA A 114 9.69 -24.62 -1.84
N ILE A 115 9.24 -23.44 -1.41
CA ILE A 115 8.29 -23.25 -0.31
C ILE A 115 7.05 -22.56 -0.81
N GLU A 116 5.88 -23.02 -0.40
CA GLU A 116 4.58 -22.44 -0.73
C GLU A 116 3.86 -21.98 0.55
N LEU A 117 3.28 -20.78 0.50
CA LEU A 117 2.34 -20.27 1.49
C LEU A 117 0.93 -20.35 0.90
N PHE A 118 0.01 -20.92 1.67
CA PHE A 118 -1.37 -21.12 1.28
C PHE A 118 -2.32 -20.27 2.13
N PHE A 119 -3.48 -19.95 1.56
CA PHE A 119 -4.57 -19.26 2.24
C PHE A 119 -5.93 -19.88 1.90
N ASP A 120 -6.78 -20.05 2.91
CA ASP A 120 -8.20 -20.39 2.75
C ASP A 120 -9.06 -19.12 2.75
N ALA A 121 -9.68 -18.83 1.60
CA ALA A 121 -10.54 -17.67 1.41
C ALA A 121 -11.98 -17.87 1.93
N ASP A 122 -12.29 -19.01 2.56
CA ASP A 122 -13.62 -19.42 3.01
C ASP A 122 -14.68 -19.46 1.89
N ASP A 123 -14.25 -19.54 0.63
CA ASP A 123 -15.12 -19.54 -0.56
C ASP A 123 -15.57 -20.95 -0.97
N GLY A 124 -15.12 -21.97 -0.23
CA GLY A 124 -15.38 -23.38 -0.49
C GLY A 124 -14.50 -24.02 -1.56
N ASN A 125 -13.50 -23.30 -2.10
CA ASN A 125 -12.55 -23.82 -3.09
C ASN A 125 -11.28 -24.41 -2.46
N GLY A 126 -11.14 -24.32 -1.14
CA GLY A 126 -9.98 -24.83 -0.39
C GLY A 126 -8.80 -23.86 -0.38
N MET A 127 -7.67 -24.33 0.11
CA MET A 127 -6.45 -23.53 0.25
C MET A 127 -5.80 -23.24 -1.11
N LEU A 128 -5.50 -21.96 -1.36
CA LEU A 128 -4.85 -21.46 -2.57
C LEU A 128 -3.43 -20.98 -2.25
N VAL A 129 -2.49 -21.19 -3.16
CA VAL A 129 -1.12 -20.66 -3.04
C VAL A 129 -1.16 -19.13 -3.18
N ILE A 130 -0.66 -18.43 -2.17
CA ILE A 130 -0.56 -16.97 -2.13
C ILE A 130 0.88 -16.46 -2.16
N ASP A 131 1.87 -17.30 -1.83
CA ASP A 131 3.29 -16.95 -1.92
C ASP A 131 4.16 -18.17 -2.24
N VAL A 132 5.29 -17.96 -2.92
CA VAL A 132 6.24 -19.01 -3.28
C VAL A 132 7.69 -18.50 -3.18
N PHE A 133 8.57 -19.33 -2.61
CA PHE A 133 10.01 -19.25 -2.77
C PHE A 133 10.51 -20.46 -3.58
N GLY A 134 11.37 -20.24 -4.58
CA GLY A 134 11.88 -21.28 -5.47
C GLY A 134 10.93 -21.63 -6.62
N ASP A 135 11.44 -22.33 -7.63
CA ASP A 135 10.61 -22.91 -8.68
C ASP A 135 10.17 -24.31 -8.24
N ILE A 136 8.87 -24.49 -8.01
CA ILE A 136 8.30 -25.76 -7.50
C ILE A 136 8.57 -26.96 -8.42
N SER A 137 8.91 -26.73 -9.69
CA SER A 137 9.17 -27.78 -10.68
C SER A 137 10.66 -28.03 -10.93
N VAL A 138 11.55 -27.36 -10.17
CA VAL A 138 13.00 -27.45 -10.35
C VAL A 138 13.67 -27.80 -9.02
N ASP A 139 14.61 -28.73 -9.07
CA ASP A 139 15.52 -29.03 -7.97
C ASP A 139 16.48 -27.85 -7.78
N GLY A 140 16.48 -27.25 -6.58
CA GLY A 140 17.27 -26.05 -6.27
C GLY A 140 18.77 -26.28 -6.21
N ASN A 141 19.24 -27.53 -6.16
CA ASN A 141 20.67 -27.83 -6.06
C ASN A 141 21.44 -27.32 -7.30
N GLY A 142 22.37 -26.39 -7.09
CA GLY A 142 23.15 -25.72 -8.15
C GLY A 142 22.43 -24.55 -8.82
N GLU A 143 21.19 -24.24 -8.42
CA GLU A 143 20.45 -23.08 -8.90
C GLU A 143 20.81 -21.82 -8.12
N ALA A 144 20.48 -20.65 -8.68
CA ALA A 144 20.77 -19.36 -8.05
C ALA A 144 20.08 -19.16 -6.69
N TRP A 145 19.10 -19.99 -6.37
CA TRP A 145 18.31 -19.94 -5.15
C TRP A 145 18.63 -21.04 -4.14
N GLU A 146 19.67 -21.86 -4.38
CA GLU A 146 20.18 -22.84 -3.42
C GLU A 146 20.56 -22.19 -2.09
N TYR A 147 20.08 -22.77 -0.99
CA TYR A 147 20.27 -22.29 0.37
C TYR A 147 20.74 -23.39 1.35
N LEU A 148 21.32 -24.48 0.84
CA LEU A 148 21.96 -25.53 1.65
C LEU A 148 22.99 -24.90 2.60
N ASP A 149 22.90 -25.23 3.90
CA ASP A 149 23.75 -24.64 4.94
C ASP A 149 23.85 -23.10 4.80
N GLY A 150 22.72 -22.46 4.51
CA GLY A 150 22.57 -21.10 4.06
C GLY A 150 21.16 -20.55 4.30
N TRP A 151 20.85 -19.44 3.62
CA TRP A 151 19.55 -18.79 3.71
C TRP A 151 19.21 -18.02 2.43
N ALA A 152 17.91 -17.85 2.22
CA ALA A 152 17.35 -16.83 1.36
C ALA A 152 16.48 -15.88 2.20
N SER A 153 16.56 -14.58 1.92
CA SER A 153 15.70 -13.58 2.56
C SER A 153 15.06 -12.68 1.51
N ARG A 154 13.79 -12.38 1.70
CA ARG A 154 13.06 -11.49 0.80
C ARG A 154 13.60 -10.08 0.98
N LYS A 155 13.79 -9.37 -0.13
CA LYS A 155 14.09 -7.94 -0.12
C LYS A 155 12.87 -7.20 0.39
N SER A 156 13.07 -6.32 1.37
CA SER A 156 12.05 -5.38 1.82
C SER A 156 11.36 -4.71 0.63
N PHE A 157 10.08 -4.36 0.82
CA PHE A 157 9.26 -3.70 -0.20
C PHE A 157 8.98 -4.55 -1.46
N THR A 158 9.12 -5.87 -1.44
CA THR A 158 8.73 -6.72 -2.58
C THR A 158 7.49 -7.55 -2.24
N ASN A 159 6.29 -7.03 -2.59
CA ASN A 159 5.00 -7.68 -2.30
C ASN A 159 4.58 -8.70 -3.37
N LYS A 160 5.29 -8.75 -4.51
CA LYS A 160 4.82 -9.48 -5.69
C LYS A 160 5.12 -10.99 -5.60
N SER A 161 4.35 -11.72 -4.80
CA SER A 161 3.97 -13.07 -5.17
C SER A 161 2.57 -13.05 -5.75
N ASN A 162 2.47 -12.55 -6.99
CA ASN A 162 1.28 -12.81 -7.77
C ASN A 162 1.16 -14.34 -7.89
N ASN A 163 0.09 -14.89 -7.31
CA ASN A 163 -0.61 -16.07 -7.81
C ASN A 163 0.25 -17.31 -8.11
N SER A 164 1.21 -17.68 -7.26
CA SER A 164 2.15 -18.82 -7.39
C SER A 164 3.37 -18.63 -8.29
N THR A 165 3.63 -17.44 -8.83
CA THR A 165 4.80 -17.20 -9.70
C THR A 165 6.01 -16.72 -8.89
N TRP A 166 7.04 -17.57 -8.77
CA TRP A 166 8.30 -17.19 -8.11
C TRP A 166 9.16 -16.26 -8.97
N THR A 167 9.73 -15.22 -8.34
CA THR A 167 10.64 -14.26 -8.98
C THR A 167 11.95 -14.15 -8.19
N VAL A 168 13.04 -14.67 -8.75
CA VAL A 168 14.37 -14.66 -8.12
C VAL A 168 14.85 -13.26 -7.71
N GLY A 169 14.46 -12.23 -8.46
CA GLY A 169 14.84 -10.83 -8.20
C GLY A 169 14.37 -10.27 -6.86
N ASN A 170 13.33 -10.87 -6.26
CA ASN A 170 12.74 -10.42 -4.99
C ASN A 170 13.54 -10.90 -3.76
N TRP A 171 14.59 -11.69 -3.96
CA TRP A 171 15.31 -12.38 -2.89
C TRP A 171 16.80 -12.02 -2.86
N ASN A 172 17.36 -12.04 -1.65
CA ASN A 172 18.78 -12.07 -1.37
C ASN A 172 19.16 -13.49 -0.95
N PHE A 173 20.34 -13.94 -1.35
CA PHE A 173 20.82 -15.29 -1.09
C PHE A 173 22.18 -15.24 -0.41
N SER A 174 22.39 -16.09 0.59
CA SER A 174 23.73 -16.32 1.14
C SER A 174 24.61 -17.11 0.18
N GLY A 175 23.98 -17.92 -0.68
CA GLY A 175 24.62 -19.02 -1.40
C GLY A 175 24.80 -20.25 -0.51
N ALA A 176 25.07 -21.40 -1.16
CA ALA A 176 25.28 -22.67 -0.48
C ALA A 176 26.52 -22.66 0.42
N ASN A 177 26.42 -23.32 1.58
CA ASN A 177 27.46 -23.48 2.60
C ASN A 177 27.93 -22.16 3.22
N ALA A 178 27.12 -21.09 3.15
CA ALA A 178 27.49 -19.79 3.69
C ALA A 178 27.54 -19.74 5.23
N LEU A 179 26.87 -20.69 5.90
CA LEU A 179 26.86 -20.85 7.34
C LEU A 179 27.84 -21.94 7.83
N ASP A 180 28.66 -22.52 6.94
CA ASP A 180 29.59 -23.60 7.31
C ASP A 180 30.54 -23.20 8.45
N GLY A 181 30.57 -24.05 9.49
CA GLY A 181 31.41 -23.85 10.66
C GLY A 181 30.90 -22.80 11.64
N GLU A 182 29.74 -22.19 11.38
CA GLU A 182 29.15 -21.19 12.25
C GLU A 182 28.37 -21.84 13.40
N SER A 183 28.49 -21.26 14.61
CA SER A 183 27.83 -21.76 15.82
C SER A 183 26.58 -20.97 16.21
N THR A 184 26.47 -19.73 15.71
CA THR A 184 25.33 -18.84 15.92
C THR A 184 25.17 -17.93 14.70
N ASN A 185 23.95 -17.48 14.41
CA ASN A 185 23.69 -16.56 13.31
C ASN A 185 24.47 -15.25 13.48
N ALA A 186 24.53 -14.71 14.70
CA ALA A 186 25.21 -13.44 14.98
C ALA A 186 26.74 -13.48 14.77
N ALA A 187 27.36 -14.66 14.86
CA ALA A 187 28.79 -14.84 14.60
C ALA A 187 29.10 -15.08 13.11
N ALA A 188 28.07 -15.37 12.30
CA ALA A 188 28.26 -15.77 10.92
C ALA A 188 28.88 -14.68 10.06
N SER A 189 29.76 -15.08 9.15
CA SER A 189 30.31 -14.16 8.14
C SER A 189 29.23 -13.57 7.23
N THR A 190 28.14 -14.32 7.00
CA THR A 190 27.00 -13.92 6.21
C THR A 190 25.71 -14.27 6.96
N PRO A 191 25.35 -13.51 8.00
CA PRO A 191 24.23 -13.85 8.88
C PRO A 191 22.90 -13.72 8.14
N MET A 192 21.95 -14.60 8.46
CA MET A 192 20.57 -14.43 8.01
C MET A 192 20.02 -13.12 8.58
N PRO A 193 19.45 -12.23 7.74
CA PRO A 193 18.89 -10.96 8.18
C PRO A 193 17.50 -11.18 8.80
N ILE A 194 17.47 -11.83 9.97
CA ILE A 194 16.25 -12.13 10.73
C ILE A 194 15.52 -10.83 11.10
N GLY A 195 14.21 -10.80 10.88
CA GLY A 195 13.35 -9.69 11.27
C GLY A 195 13.62 -8.39 10.51
N ASN A 196 14.21 -8.46 9.32
CA ASN A 196 14.62 -7.29 8.54
C ASN A 196 13.74 -6.98 7.34
N TYR A 197 12.74 -7.82 7.02
CA TYR A 197 11.78 -7.51 5.95
C TYR A 197 10.90 -6.31 6.33
N ASP A 198 11.23 -5.17 5.76
CA ASP A 198 10.43 -3.98 5.96
C ASP A 198 9.30 -3.95 4.93
N PHE A 199 8.07 -4.13 5.42
CA PHE A 199 6.87 -3.80 4.66
C PHE A 199 6.53 -2.31 4.79
N SER A 200 7.35 -1.48 5.47
CA SER A 200 7.01 -0.09 5.78
C SER A 200 6.42 0.56 4.54
N ALA A 201 5.12 0.74 4.66
CA ALA A 201 4.18 1.04 3.63
C ALA A 201 4.76 2.02 2.61
N LEU A 202 5.28 1.52 1.48
CA LEU A 202 5.31 2.31 0.26
C LEU A 202 3.89 2.35 -0.25
N ASN A 203 2.98 2.85 0.56
CA ASN A 203 1.58 2.90 0.27
C ASN A 203 1.01 4.28 0.57
N THR A 204 -0.08 4.60 -0.09
CA THR A 204 -0.83 5.83 0.12
C THR A 204 -2.31 5.53 -0.04
N VAL A 205 -3.14 6.19 0.76
CA VAL A 205 -4.59 6.01 0.67
C VAL A 205 -5.18 7.11 -0.21
N ILE A 206 -5.76 6.70 -1.33
CA ILE A 206 -6.52 7.57 -2.22
C ILE A 206 -7.98 7.58 -1.75
N THR A 207 -8.51 8.77 -1.51
CA THR A 207 -9.84 8.99 -0.92
C THR A 207 -10.67 9.97 -1.77
N GLY A 208 -11.97 10.05 -1.45
CA GLY A 208 -12.94 10.94 -2.10
C GLY A 208 -13.71 10.28 -3.24
N ASP A 209 -14.13 11.06 -4.24
CA ASP A 209 -14.86 10.55 -5.41
C ASP A 209 -13.94 10.31 -6.61
N ALA A 210 -14.56 9.82 -7.70
CA ALA A 210 -13.92 9.61 -8.98
C ALA A 210 -13.25 10.89 -9.52
N GLY A 211 -12.02 10.78 -9.99
CA GLY A 211 -11.24 11.96 -10.40
C GLY A 211 -9.78 11.65 -10.67
N TRP A 212 -9.09 12.64 -11.22
CA TRP A 212 -7.65 12.56 -11.48
C TRP A 212 -6.86 12.83 -10.20
N ARG A 213 -5.75 12.11 -10.05
CA ARG A 213 -4.69 12.41 -9.07
C ARG A 213 -3.36 12.51 -9.81
N LEU A 214 -2.50 13.42 -9.33
CA LEU A 214 -1.10 13.45 -9.73
C LEU A 214 -0.27 12.78 -8.65
N LEU A 215 0.33 11.66 -9.02
CA LEU A 215 1.03 10.74 -8.12
C LEU A 215 2.48 10.54 -8.59
N SER A 216 3.26 9.84 -7.79
CA SER A 216 4.61 9.39 -8.11
C SER A 216 4.88 8.05 -7.46
N LEU A 217 5.90 7.33 -7.92
CA LEU A 217 6.32 6.07 -7.31
C LEU A 217 7.56 6.29 -6.44
N PRO A 218 7.52 5.93 -5.14
CA PRO A 218 8.68 6.02 -4.24
C PRO A 218 9.64 4.83 -4.38
N ILE A 219 9.78 4.27 -5.58
CA ILE A 219 10.59 3.08 -5.90
C ILE A 219 11.49 3.33 -7.10
N THR A 220 12.52 2.50 -7.21
CA THR A 220 13.42 2.46 -8.38
C THR A 220 12.77 1.67 -9.51
N ASN A 221 12.83 2.19 -10.74
CA ASN A 221 12.28 1.58 -11.96
C ASN A 221 10.78 1.24 -11.87
N GLY A 222 10.00 2.05 -11.17
CA GLY A 222 8.56 1.84 -11.05
C GLY A 222 7.84 1.88 -12.40
N ASP A 223 6.83 1.04 -12.54
CA ASP A 223 5.98 0.92 -13.72
C ASP A 223 4.48 0.90 -13.37
N VAL A 224 3.61 0.72 -14.36
CA VAL A 224 2.16 0.81 -14.16
C VAL A 224 1.66 -0.40 -13.35
N SER A 225 2.40 -1.51 -13.38
CA SER A 225 2.04 -2.70 -12.64
C SER A 225 2.14 -2.53 -11.13
N ASP A 226 2.83 -1.50 -10.65
CA ASP A 226 2.92 -1.10 -9.24
C ASP A 226 1.71 -0.27 -8.76
N VAL A 227 0.69 -0.06 -9.59
CA VAL A 227 -0.58 0.56 -9.15
C VAL A 227 -1.81 -0.13 -9.73
N SER A 228 -1.63 -0.88 -10.83
CA SER A 228 -2.72 -1.54 -11.55
C SER A 228 -3.26 -2.80 -10.85
N ASP A 229 -2.50 -3.33 -9.89
CA ASP A 229 -2.89 -4.40 -8.98
C ASP A 229 -3.83 -3.89 -7.87
N ASP A 230 -3.64 -2.66 -7.40
CA ASP A 230 -4.52 -2.04 -6.39
C ASP A 230 -5.79 -1.41 -6.98
N SER A 231 -5.67 -0.80 -8.15
CA SER A 231 -6.75 -0.04 -8.79
C SER A 231 -6.69 -0.20 -10.30
N PRO A 232 -7.82 -0.42 -11.00
CA PRO A 232 -7.76 -0.74 -12.42
C PRO A 232 -7.10 0.32 -13.26
N VAL A 233 -6.17 -0.14 -14.10
CA VAL A 233 -5.59 0.67 -15.18
C VAL A 233 -6.09 0.13 -16.52
N GLN A 234 -6.69 1.01 -17.30
CA GLN A 234 -7.34 0.73 -18.57
C GLN A 234 -6.60 1.40 -19.73
N GLY A 235 -6.87 0.97 -20.95
CA GLY A 235 -6.30 1.53 -22.19
C GLY A 235 -4.81 1.27 -22.42
N ILE A 236 -4.15 0.55 -21.52
CA ILE A 236 -2.73 0.19 -21.61
C ILE A 236 -2.61 -1.33 -21.76
N THR A 237 -1.72 -1.79 -22.66
CA THR A 237 -1.44 -3.21 -22.84
C THR A 237 -0.92 -3.82 -21.54
N GLY A 238 -1.51 -4.91 -21.05
CA GLY A 238 -1.14 -5.52 -19.77
C GLY A 238 -1.83 -4.90 -18.55
N GLY A 239 -2.63 -3.83 -18.74
CA GLY A 239 -3.57 -3.35 -17.73
C GLY A 239 -4.85 -4.18 -17.67
N SER A 240 -5.78 -3.75 -16.81
CA SER A 240 -7.05 -4.44 -16.52
C SER A 240 -7.99 -4.54 -17.73
N ASP A 241 -8.04 -3.51 -18.59
CA ASP A 241 -8.80 -3.55 -19.86
C ASP A 241 -8.14 -2.65 -20.91
N ALA A 242 -7.28 -3.24 -21.75
CA ALA A 242 -6.55 -2.54 -22.81
C ALA A 242 -7.45 -2.03 -23.96
N SER A 243 -8.74 -2.39 -24.00
CA SER A 243 -9.66 -1.98 -25.08
C SER A 243 -10.40 -0.65 -24.83
N ARG A 244 -10.22 -0.09 -23.63
CA ARG A 244 -10.86 1.15 -23.16
C ARG A 244 -9.95 2.36 -23.37
N ASP A 245 -10.49 3.54 -23.08
CA ASP A 245 -9.68 4.75 -23.00
C ASP A 245 -8.72 4.66 -21.81
N ALA A 246 -7.51 5.21 -21.97
CA ALA A 246 -6.52 5.16 -20.91
C ALA A 246 -6.92 6.06 -19.73
N ASN A 247 -6.68 5.55 -18.52
CA ASN A 247 -6.89 6.28 -17.28
C ASN A 247 -5.58 6.55 -16.53
N PHE A 248 -4.45 6.35 -17.21
CA PHE A 248 -3.11 6.53 -16.70
C PHE A 248 -2.26 7.24 -17.75
N TYR A 249 -1.59 8.32 -17.36
CA TYR A 249 -0.76 9.12 -18.25
C TYR A 249 0.51 9.62 -17.57
N ILE A 250 1.59 9.75 -18.33
CA ILE A 250 2.82 10.42 -17.90
C ILE A 250 2.96 11.78 -18.60
N TYR A 251 3.74 12.69 -18.01
CA TYR A 251 4.11 13.97 -18.64
C TYR A 251 5.57 14.26 -18.31
N ASP A 252 6.48 13.76 -19.15
CA ASP A 252 7.93 13.78 -18.91
C ASP A 252 8.63 14.93 -19.67
N ASN A 253 9.87 14.69 -20.12
CA ASN A 253 10.65 15.64 -20.90
C ASN A 253 10.21 15.77 -22.37
N SER A 254 9.24 14.99 -22.84
CA SER A 254 8.58 15.14 -24.15
C SER A 254 7.73 16.41 -24.22
N GLY A 255 7.18 16.85 -23.08
CA GLY A 255 6.29 17.98 -23.00
C GLY A 255 4.86 17.70 -23.47
N ALA A 256 4.43 16.44 -23.45
CA ALA A 256 3.08 16.00 -23.79
C ALA A 256 2.56 14.97 -22.79
N TRP A 257 1.24 14.81 -22.74
CA TRP A 257 0.63 13.66 -22.07
C TRP A 257 0.83 12.42 -22.93
N GLU A 258 1.39 11.38 -22.33
CA GLU A 258 1.72 10.14 -23.01
C GLU A 258 1.13 8.93 -22.28
N GLU A 259 0.71 7.94 -23.05
CA GLU A 259 0.24 6.65 -22.55
C GLU A 259 1.43 5.68 -22.57
N PRO A 260 1.78 5.05 -21.43
CA PRO A 260 2.73 3.96 -21.43
C PRO A 260 2.30 2.86 -22.41
N SER A 261 3.24 2.36 -23.23
CA SER A 261 2.92 1.35 -24.24
C SER A 261 2.47 0.00 -23.66
N ASN A 262 2.96 -0.32 -22.47
CA ASN A 262 2.66 -1.54 -21.73
C ASN A 262 2.76 -1.27 -20.23
N ALA A 263 1.99 -2.02 -19.42
CA ALA A 263 1.99 -1.90 -17.97
C ALA A 263 3.38 -2.09 -17.34
N THR A 264 4.25 -2.90 -17.94
CA THR A 264 5.63 -3.13 -17.45
C THR A 264 6.65 -2.11 -18.01
N THR A 265 6.19 -1.00 -18.58
CA THR A 265 7.09 0.03 -19.12
C THR A 265 7.39 1.05 -18.03
N ALA A 266 8.59 0.97 -17.43
CA ALA A 266 9.06 1.98 -16.50
C ALA A 266 9.26 3.34 -17.22
N TRP A 267 8.86 4.43 -16.57
CA TRP A 267 8.99 5.81 -17.10
C TRP A 267 10.11 6.61 -16.42
N GLY A 268 10.80 6.00 -15.45
CA GLY A 268 11.99 6.55 -14.81
C GLY A 268 11.72 7.24 -13.47
N ASP A 269 12.71 7.14 -12.59
CA ASP A 269 12.63 7.62 -11.21
C ASP A 269 12.50 9.15 -11.13
N GLY A 270 11.66 9.62 -10.20
CA GLY A 270 11.47 11.05 -9.93
C GLY A 270 10.49 11.75 -10.88
N TYR A 271 10.00 11.07 -11.92
CA TYR A 271 8.83 11.53 -12.68
C TYR A 271 7.54 11.16 -11.95
N GLY A 272 6.52 12.01 -12.14
CA GLY A 272 5.16 11.73 -11.68
C GLY A 272 4.26 11.23 -12.81
N PHE A 273 3.07 10.77 -12.45
CA PHE A 273 2.05 10.31 -13.38
C PHE A 273 0.66 10.82 -12.95
N ALA A 274 -0.27 10.83 -13.89
CA ALA A 274 -1.68 11.10 -13.65
C ALA A 274 -2.46 9.79 -13.72
N MET A 275 -3.30 9.53 -12.73
CA MET A 275 -4.20 8.37 -12.72
C MET A 275 -5.62 8.80 -12.36
N TYR A 276 -6.61 8.31 -13.10
CA TYR A 276 -8.01 8.52 -12.83
C TYR A 276 -8.61 7.35 -12.05
N PHE A 277 -9.21 7.67 -10.91
CA PHE A 277 -9.92 6.73 -10.06
C PHE A 277 -11.40 6.79 -10.37
N TYR A 278 -12.06 5.64 -10.49
CA TYR A 278 -13.42 5.53 -11.02
C TYR A 278 -14.54 5.54 -9.97
N HIS A 279 -14.22 5.32 -8.68
CA HIS A 279 -15.16 5.26 -7.55
C HIS A 279 -16.51 4.60 -7.90
N ASN A 280 -16.47 3.32 -8.26
CA ASN A 280 -17.68 2.54 -8.53
C ASN A 280 -17.41 1.05 -8.42
N THR A 281 -18.48 0.26 -8.49
CA THR A 281 -18.47 -1.22 -8.36
C THR A 281 -18.62 -1.93 -9.71
N SER A 282 -18.46 -1.23 -10.83
CA SER A 282 -18.64 -1.81 -12.18
C SER A 282 -17.31 -2.30 -12.76
N ASN A 283 -17.34 -3.45 -13.45
CA ASN A 283 -16.24 -3.96 -14.29
C ASN A 283 -14.83 -3.87 -13.66
N GLY A 284 -14.66 -4.43 -12.46
CA GLY A 284 -13.36 -4.49 -11.79
C GLY A 284 -12.90 -3.20 -11.14
N SER A 285 -13.66 -2.10 -11.21
CA SER A 285 -13.42 -0.87 -10.44
C SER A 285 -13.55 -1.09 -8.94
N SER A 286 -12.81 -0.29 -8.17
CA SER A 286 -12.92 -0.19 -6.72
C SER A 286 -13.67 1.09 -6.30
N THR A 287 -14.42 1.00 -5.20
CA THR A 287 -14.89 2.16 -4.45
C THR A 287 -13.72 2.73 -3.66
N LEU A 288 -13.56 4.06 -3.64
CA LEU A 288 -12.60 4.69 -2.74
C LEU A 288 -13.15 4.65 -1.29
N PRO A 289 -12.29 4.53 -0.25
CA PRO A 289 -10.83 4.59 -0.30
C PRO A 289 -10.17 3.36 -0.93
N VAL A 290 -9.09 3.59 -1.68
CA VAL A 290 -8.16 2.52 -2.11
C VAL A 290 -6.77 2.82 -1.56
N THR A 291 -6.12 1.80 -1.05
CA THR A 291 -4.70 1.87 -0.70
C THR A 291 -3.92 1.48 -1.94
N LEU A 292 -3.09 2.38 -2.45
CA LEU A 292 -2.07 2.01 -3.43
C LEU A 292 -0.83 1.59 -2.68
N ASP A 293 -0.21 0.48 -3.03
CA ASP A 293 1.13 0.10 -2.61
C ASP A 293 2.05 -0.08 -3.82
N ALA A 294 3.37 -0.07 -3.61
CA ALA A 294 4.33 -0.27 -4.68
C ALA A 294 5.39 -1.29 -4.26
N SER A 295 5.64 -2.25 -5.13
CA SER A 295 6.63 -3.31 -4.92
C SER A 295 7.99 -2.92 -5.47
N GLY A 296 8.84 -2.34 -4.64
CA GLY A 296 10.26 -2.13 -4.96
C GLY A 296 10.99 -1.35 -3.88
N SER A 297 12.32 -1.29 -3.98
CA SER A 297 13.09 -0.45 -3.06
C SER A 297 13.16 1.00 -3.56
N GLU A 298 13.08 1.95 -2.64
CA GLU A 298 13.35 3.35 -2.96
C GLU A 298 14.78 3.54 -3.53
N PRO A 299 15.03 4.58 -4.34
CA PRO A 299 16.37 4.87 -4.84
C PRO A 299 17.37 5.12 -3.72
N SER A 300 18.52 4.44 -3.78
CA SER A 300 19.61 4.55 -2.80
C SER A 300 20.55 5.75 -3.05
N SER A 301 20.30 6.51 -4.11
CA SER A 301 21.15 7.63 -4.54
C SER A 301 20.31 8.82 -5.03
N ASN A 302 20.97 9.91 -5.41
CA ASN A 302 20.30 11.11 -5.91
C ASN A 302 19.54 10.79 -7.22
N VAL A 303 18.28 11.19 -7.29
CA VAL A 303 17.42 10.94 -8.45
C VAL A 303 17.44 12.16 -9.36
N THR A 304 17.59 11.96 -10.67
CA THR A 304 17.61 13.05 -11.66
C THR A 304 16.53 12.82 -12.70
N ALA A 305 15.64 13.80 -12.84
CA ALA A 305 14.59 13.82 -13.86
C ALA A 305 14.93 14.87 -14.91
N ASN A 306 14.89 14.51 -16.19
CA ASN A 306 15.08 15.46 -17.27
C ASN A 306 13.84 16.33 -17.41
N LEU A 307 14.05 17.60 -17.75
CA LEU A 307 12.97 18.55 -17.97
C LEU A 307 12.66 18.66 -19.45
N TYR A 308 11.40 18.98 -19.75
CA TYR A 308 11.02 19.51 -21.05
C TYR A 308 11.61 20.91 -21.20
N GLY A 309 12.88 20.97 -21.64
CA GLY A 309 13.68 22.19 -21.68
C GLY A 309 13.60 22.97 -23.00
N GLY A 310 14.61 23.80 -23.25
CA GLY A 310 14.78 24.54 -24.51
C GLY A 310 13.96 25.84 -24.62
N ALA A 311 13.07 26.12 -23.66
CA ALA A 311 12.40 27.40 -23.50
C ALA A 311 11.92 27.57 -22.04
N ALA A 312 11.59 28.81 -21.66
CA ALA A 312 10.80 29.07 -20.46
C ALA A 312 9.33 28.61 -20.64
N ASN A 313 8.60 28.53 -19.53
CA ASN A 313 7.18 28.19 -19.46
C ASN A 313 6.89 26.77 -19.98
N ARG A 314 7.81 25.85 -19.73
CA ARG A 314 7.65 24.43 -20.04
C ARG A 314 7.50 23.67 -18.75
N PHE A 315 6.53 22.75 -18.75
CA PHE A 315 6.17 21.98 -17.58
C PHE A 315 6.73 20.57 -17.70
N THR A 316 7.03 19.95 -16.56
CA THR A 316 7.33 18.52 -16.44
C THR A 316 6.69 18.02 -15.16
N LEU A 317 6.01 16.89 -15.22
CA LEU A 317 5.43 16.24 -14.05
C LEU A 317 6.51 15.41 -13.37
N VAL A 318 6.89 15.83 -12.17
CA VAL A 318 7.86 15.16 -11.32
C VAL A 318 7.17 14.72 -10.03
N GLY A 319 7.89 14.03 -9.15
CA GLY A 319 7.33 13.62 -7.88
C GLY A 319 8.38 13.28 -6.85
N ASN A 320 7.93 12.91 -5.66
CA ASN A 320 8.82 12.40 -4.63
C ASN A 320 9.22 10.95 -4.97
N PRO A 321 10.52 10.68 -5.23
CA PRO A 321 11.00 9.34 -5.56
C PRO A 321 11.30 8.49 -4.33
N PHE A 322 11.18 9.04 -3.12
CA PHE A 322 11.62 8.39 -1.89
C PHE A 322 10.44 7.97 -1.01
N ALA A 323 10.71 6.96 -0.17
CA ALA A 323 9.80 6.47 0.87
C ALA A 323 9.59 7.50 2.00
N SER A 324 10.45 8.51 2.07
CA SER A 324 10.41 9.57 3.07
C SER A 324 9.84 10.87 2.51
N ASN A 325 9.30 11.71 3.39
CA ASN A 325 9.01 13.10 3.05
C ASN A 325 10.27 13.81 2.54
N ILE A 326 10.13 14.71 1.57
CA ILE A 326 11.24 15.51 1.05
C ILE A 326 11.03 17.00 1.25
N ASN A 327 12.11 17.72 1.55
CA ASN A 327 12.14 19.18 1.56
C ASN A 327 12.50 19.69 0.16
N THR A 328 11.61 20.47 -0.45
CA THR A 328 11.77 20.97 -1.82
C THR A 328 12.91 21.96 -1.99
N ASN A 329 13.37 22.61 -0.92
CA ASN A 329 14.51 23.53 -0.98
C ASN A 329 15.81 22.80 -1.33
N SER A 330 15.87 21.49 -1.11
CA SER A 330 17.02 20.66 -1.49
C SER A 330 17.07 20.30 -2.98
N ILE A 331 16.02 20.57 -3.75
CA ILE A 331 15.98 20.28 -5.19
C ILE A 331 16.92 21.23 -5.93
N THR A 332 17.84 20.67 -6.71
CA THR A 332 18.79 21.42 -7.53
C THR A 332 18.45 21.33 -9.01
N VAL A 333 18.92 22.30 -9.80
CA VAL A 333 18.64 22.40 -11.24
C VAL A 333 19.96 22.40 -12.00
N THR A 334 20.02 21.68 -13.11
CA THR A 334 21.18 21.68 -14.02
C THR A 334 20.92 22.58 -15.23
N GLY A 335 21.94 23.34 -15.65
CA GLY A 335 21.96 24.13 -16.88
C GLY A 335 21.29 25.51 -16.79
N GLY A 336 20.22 25.64 -16.03
CA GLY A 336 19.43 26.88 -15.90
C GLY A 336 18.65 26.94 -14.59
N SER A 337 17.44 27.51 -14.63
CA SER A 337 16.55 27.65 -13.47
C SER A 337 15.12 27.20 -13.77
N ILE A 338 14.41 26.80 -12.71
CA ILE A 338 12.97 26.58 -12.69
C ILE A 338 12.31 27.64 -11.81
N GLN A 339 11.02 27.89 -12.03
CA GLN A 339 10.21 28.76 -11.17
C GLN A 339 10.31 28.33 -9.70
N ASN A 340 10.18 29.28 -8.79
CA ASN A 340 10.11 28.97 -7.35
C ASN A 340 8.79 28.28 -7.01
N ASN A 341 7.72 28.61 -7.73
CA ASN A 341 6.43 27.98 -7.54
C ASN A 341 6.37 26.63 -8.26
N ILE A 342 5.94 25.60 -7.53
CA ILE A 342 5.59 24.28 -8.05
C ILE A 342 4.08 24.08 -7.91
N SER A 343 3.48 23.31 -8.81
CA SER A 343 2.02 23.20 -8.92
C SER A 343 1.52 21.79 -8.65
N PHE A 344 0.51 21.66 -7.79
CA PHE A 344 -0.14 20.40 -7.45
C PHE A 344 -1.57 20.39 -7.98
N TRP A 345 -2.03 19.26 -8.50
CA TRP A 345 -3.44 19.10 -8.84
C TRP A 345 -4.26 18.93 -7.56
N ASN A 346 -5.07 19.93 -7.22
CA ASN A 346 -6.02 19.88 -6.13
C ASN A 346 -7.38 19.47 -6.68
N ASP A 347 -7.63 18.16 -6.74
CA ASP A 347 -8.87 17.62 -7.32
C ASP A 347 -10.11 18.12 -6.58
N GLY A 348 -10.02 18.32 -5.26
CA GLY A 348 -11.14 18.85 -4.47
C GLY A 348 -11.49 20.30 -4.71
N GLY A 349 -10.51 21.10 -5.14
CA GLY A 349 -10.75 22.43 -5.71
C GLY A 349 -10.97 22.42 -7.22
N SER A 350 -10.83 21.28 -7.89
CA SER A 350 -10.78 21.13 -9.34
C SER A 350 -9.85 22.16 -10.01
N THR A 351 -8.69 22.40 -9.39
CA THR A 351 -7.74 23.45 -9.78
C THR A 351 -6.30 23.07 -9.43
N TYR A 352 -5.33 23.83 -9.90
CA TYR A 352 -3.94 23.71 -9.45
C TYR A 352 -3.67 24.63 -8.25
N SER A 353 -2.98 24.09 -7.24
CA SER A 353 -2.43 24.84 -6.11
C SER A 353 -0.94 25.05 -6.31
N ALA A 354 -0.50 26.31 -6.33
CA ALA A 354 0.92 26.65 -6.39
C ALA A 354 1.51 26.78 -4.98
N GLN A 355 2.74 26.28 -4.77
CA GLN A 355 3.49 26.36 -3.52
C GLN A 355 4.93 26.78 -3.79
N ASP A 356 5.50 27.60 -2.90
CA ASP A 356 6.89 28.05 -3.02
C ASP A 356 7.86 26.95 -2.55
N ARG A 357 8.62 26.40 -3.50
CA ARG A 357 9.59 25.33 -3.25
C ARG A 357 10.83 25.80 -2.47
N THR A 358 11.08 27.10 -2.43
CA THR A 358 12.27 27.69 -1.79
C THR A 358 12.04 27.99 -0.31
N GLY A 359 10.78 28.07 0.12
CA GLY A 359 10.40 27.85 1.52
C GLY A 359 10.50 26.37 1.89
N PRO A 360 10.48 26.01 3.20
CA PRO A 360 10.49 24.60 3.62
C PRO A 360 9.12 23.96 3.34
N TYR A 361 8.81 23.73 2.06
CA TYR A 361 7.65 22.95 1.65
C TYR A 361 8.03 21.47 1.64
N ILE A 362 7.26 20.66 2.36
CA ILE A 362 7.54 19.25 2.59
C ILE A 362 6.55 18.40 1.81
N ILE A 363 7.05 17.67 0.80
CA ILE A 363 6.27 16.81 -0.08
C ILE A 363 6.26 15.38 0.49
N ALA A 364 5.07 14.78 0.58
CA ALA A 364 4.91 13.40 1.01
C ALA A 364 5.39 12.39 -0.04
N PRO A 365 5.72 11.13 0.32
CA PRO A 365 5.80 10.03 -0.63
C PRO A 365 4.55 9.98 -1.51
N TRP A 366 4.66 9.41 -2.71
CA TRP A 366 3.57 9.32 -3.70
C TRP A 366 3.06 10.62 -4.33
N GLN A 367 3.50 11.80 -3.88
CA GLN A 367 2.96 13.06 -4.39
C GLN A 367 3.65 13.50 -5.69
N GLY A 368 2.87 13.55 -6.78
CA GLY A 368 3.26 14.17 -8.05
C GLY A 368 3.00 15.69 -8.05
N PHE A 369 3.83 16.45 -8.75
CA PHE A 369 3.73 17.90 -8.91
C PHE A 369 4.44 18.39 -10.17
N PHE A 370 3.97 19.50 -10.72
CA PHE A 370 4.59 20.15 -11.87
C PHE A 370 5.68 21.13 -11.45
N VAL A 371 6.80 21.06 -12.16
CA VAL A 371 7.83 22.11 -12.21
C VAL A 371 7.75 22.86 -13.54
N GLU A 372 8.10 24.14 -13.52
CA GLU A 372 8.09 25.00 -14.70
C GLU A 372 9.48 25.58 -14.96
N THR A 373 10.01 25.46 -16.18
CA THR A 373 11.28 26.09 -16.56
C THR A 373 11.15 27.61 -16.59
N SER A 374 12.10 28.33 -15.97
CA SER A 374 12.14 29.79 -16.03
C SER A 374 12.96 30.32 -17.21
N ASP A 375 13.76 29.46 -17.83
CA ASP A 375 14.64 29.79 -18.96
C ASP A 375 14.83 28.58 -19.89
N ALA A 376 15.53 28.80 -21.00
CA ALA A 376 15.77 27.77 -22.02
C ALA A 376 16.88 26.76 -21.66
N ASN A 377 17.65 27.03 -20.61
CA ASN A 377 18.88 26.29 -20.30
C ASN A 377 18.66 25.21 -19.22
N ALA A 378 17.54 25.25 -18.50
CA ALA A 378 17.20 24.20 -17.53
C ALA A 378 17.01 22.85 -18.26
N THR A 379 17.82 21.85 -17.90
CA THR A 379 17.80 20.52 -18.56
C THR A 379 17.29 19.40 -17.66
N SER A 380 17.51 19.50 -16.35
CA SER A 380 17.11 18.48 -15.38
C SER A 380 16.99 19.07 -13.98
N ILE A 381 16.22 18.40 -13.13
CA ILE A 381 16.28 18.57 -11.68
C ILE A 381 16.93 17.36 -11.04
N THR A 382 17.59 17.57 -9.90
CA THR A 382 18.06 16.50 -9.03
C THR A 382 17.40 16.62 -7.68
N ILE A 383 16.78 15.53 -7.23
CA ILE A 383 16.25 15.36 -5.87
C ILE A 383 17.29 14.54 -5.09
N PRO A 384 18.10 15.19 -4.24
CA PRO A 384 19.18 14.49 -3.54
C PRO A 384 18.63 13.65 -2.38
N THR A 385 19.36 12.60 -1.98
CA THR A 385 19.01 11.82 -0.78
C THR A 385 19.00 12.67 0.49
N SER A 386 19.75 13.77 0.52
CA SER A 386 19.74 14.77 1.59
C SER A 386 18.44 15.59 1.67
N ALA A 387 17.54 15.48 0.68
CA ALA A 387 16.23 16.11 0.72
C ALA A 387 15.28 15.39 1.70
N LYS A 388 15.53 14.11 2.01
CA LYS A 388 14.71 13.32 2.94
C LYS A 388 14.64 13.99 4.31
N THR A 389 13.46 14.01 4.90
CA THR A 389 13.22 14.62 6.22
C THR A 389 12.21 13.81 7.02
N THR A 390 12.32 13.89 8.34
CA THR A 390 11.33 13.37 9.30
C THR A 390 10.25 14.40 9.64
N SER A 391 10.32 15.60 9.05
CA SER A 391 9.31 16.64 9.25
C SER A 391 7.99 16.20 8.63
N GLY A 392 6.87 16.54 9.27
CA GLY A 392 5.54 16.28 8.70
C GLY A 392 5.34 16.99 7.35
N THR A 393 4.53 16.39 6.47
CA THR A 393 4.20 16.99 5.17
C THR A 393 3.49 18.34 5.35
N SER A 394 3.75 19.28 4.43
CA SER A 394 3.02 20.55 4.37
C SER A 394 1.59 20.38 3.88
N GLY A 395 1.25 19.23 3.30
CA GLY A 395 -0.06 18.87 2.79
C GLY A 395 0.04 17.84 1.66
N THR A 396 -1.05 17.13 1.41
CA THR A 396 -1.17 16.19 0.29
C THR A 396 -2.39 16.51 -0.55
N PHE A 397 -2.38 16.08 -1.80
CA PHE A 397 -3.48 16.24 -2.75
C PHE A 397 -3.99 14.88 -3.27
N PHE A 398 -3.97 13.86 -2.40
CA PHE A 398 -4.45 12.51 -2.69
C PHE A 398 -5.98 12.37 -2.60
N SER A 399 -6.66 13.35 -1.99
CA SER A 399 -8.12 13.34 -1.84
C SER A 399 -8.79 14.33 -2.78
N LYS A 400 -9.93 13.93 -3.35
CA LYS A 400 -10.88 14.86 -4.00
C LYS A 400 -11.77 15.56 -2.99
N VAL A 401 -11.90 15.04 -1.79
CA VAL A 401 -12.66 15.73 -0.76
C VAL A 401 -11.63 16.50 0.05
N ALA A 402 -11.60 17.83 -0.11
CA ALA A 402 -10.99 18.67 0.91
C ALA A 402 -11.59 18.21 2.27
N ASP A 403 -10.84 18.26 3.37
CA ASP A 403 -11.41 18.02 4.69
C ASP A 403 -12.35 19.19 5.02
N ILE A 404 -13.49 19.26 4.33
CA ILE A 404 -14.41 20.37 4.42
C ILE A 404 -15.30 20.07 5.61
N ARG A 405 -14.85 20.59 6.73
CA ARG A 405 -15.60 20.61 7.98
C ARG A 405 -16.37 21.91 8.01
N GLY A 406 -17.69 21.81 7.93
CA GLY A 406 -18.59 22.89 8.27
C GLY A 406 -19.21 22.59 9.62
N ASP A 407 -19.17 23.54 10.55
CA ASP A 407 -19.87 23.42 11.83
C ASP A 407 -20.81 24.62 11.98
N ILE A 408 -22.10 24.35 12.24
CA ILE A 408 -23.06 25.34 12.72
C ILE A 408 -23.36 24.99 14.17
N SER A 409 -22.89 25.82 15.09
CA SER A 409 -23.15 25.65 16.52
C SER A 409 -24.38 26.45 16.93
N PHE A 410 -25.25 25.82 17.71
CA PHE A 410 -26.40 26.47 18.33
C PHE A 410 -26.17 26.56 19.83
N ALA A 411 -26.60 27.67 20.43
CA ALA A 411 -26.63 27.83 21.87
C ALA A 411 -28.03 28.28 22.28
N LEU A 412 -28.62 27.58 23.25
CA LEU A 412 -29.85 27.99 23.91
C LEU A 412 -29.49 28.56 25.28
N SER A 413 -29.74 29.85 25.47
CA SER A 413 -29.46 30.52 26.74
C SER A 413 -30.71 31.24 27.25
N SER A 414 -30.97 31.10 28.54
CA SER A 414 -32.00 31.81 29.30
C SER A 414 -31.48 32.11 30.71
N GLU A 415 -32.30 32.75 31.55
CA GLU A 415 -31.95 33.00 32.96
C GLU A 415 -31.74 31.71 33.76
N THR A 416 -32.28 30.58 33.31
CA THR A 416 -32.31 29.30 34.07
C THR A 416 -31.73 28.12 33.31
N THR A 417 -31.28 28.30 32.07
CA THR A 417 -30.75 27.23 31.22
C THR A 417 -29.63 27.76 30.33
N ASN A 418 -28.59 26.95 30.18
CA ASN A 418 -27.56 27.14 29.17
C ASN A 418 -27.23 25.79 28.53
N ASP A 419 -27.53 25.63 27.24
CA ASP A 419 -27.26 24.43 26.47
C ASP A 419 -26.41 24.78 25.24
N GLU A 420 -25.15 24.34 25.28
CA GLU A 420 -24.11 24.64 24.28
C GLU A 420 -23.70 23.40 23.48
N ALA A 421 -24.21 22.23 23.85
CA ALA A 421 -23.87 20.96 23.22
C ALA A 421 -24.81 20.70 22.04
N ILE A 422 -24.80 21.60 21.05
CA ILE A 422 -25.65 21.50 19.86
C ILE A 422 -24.86 21.94 18.64
N ARG A 423 -24.67 21.01 17.70
CA ARG A 423 -23.92 21.28 16.48
C ARG A 423 -24.53 20.53 15.29
N LEU A 424 -24.85 21.24 14.23
CA LEU A 424 -25.04 20.65 12.92
C LEU A 424 -23.68 20.64 12.22
N SER A 425 -23.15 19.47 11.94
CA SER A 425 -21.87 19.29 11.25
C SER A 425 -22.05 18.85 9.81
N PHE A 426 -21.11 19.27 8.97
CA PHE A 426 -20.94 18.79 7.62
C PHE A 426 -19.60 18.08 7.54
N ARG A 427 -19.61 16.81 7.12
CA ARG A 427 -18.41 15.97 6.99
C ARG A 427 -18.39 15.30 5.63
N ALA A 428 -17.18 14.95 5.18
CA ALA A 428 -16.96 14.27 3.90
C ALA A 428 -17.65 12.90 3.82
N ASN A 429 -17.58 12.14 4.93
CA ASN A 429 -18.01 10.75 5.01
C ASN A 429 -19.24 10.55 5.90
N ALA A 430 -19.87 11.65 6.35
CA ALA A 430 -21.10 11.53 7.14
C ALA A 430 -22.24 11.04 6.26
N THR A 431 -23.14 10.27 6.85
CA THR A 431 -24.37 9.80 6.21
C THR A 431 -25.58 10.51 6.80
N PRO A 432 -26.73 10.56 6.10
CA PRO A 432 -27.98 11.02 6.73
C PRO A 432 -28.48 10.12 7.87
N ASP A 433 -27.94 8.90 7.97
CA ASP A 433 -28.23 7.95 9.05
C ASP A 433 -27.22 8.11 10.20
N TRP A 434 -27.48 7.44 11.33
CA TRP A 434 -26.58 7.47 12.47
C TRP A 434 -25.19 6.92 12.13
N ASP A 435 -24.15 7.74 12.32
CA ASP A 435 -22.76 7.36 12.07
C ASP A 435 -21.81 7.73 13.24
N LEU A 436 -20.50 7.60 13.01
CA LEU A 436 -19.47 7.88 14.00
C LEU A 436 -19.24 9.38 14.25
N ASP A 437 -19.74 10.24 13.37
CA ASP A 437 -19.62 11.69 13.46
C ASP A 437 -20.84 12.32 14.18
N ASP A 438 -21.87 11.53 14.47
CA ASP A 438 -23.02 11.91 15.30
C ASP A 438 -22.73 11.81 16.81
N ALA A 439 -23.55 12.50 17.60
CA ALA A 439 -23.54 12.35 19.05
C ALA A 439 -24.93 12.44 19.67
N SER A 440 -25.22 11.56 20.63
CA SER A 440 -26.49 11.54 21.36
C SER A 440 -26.60 12.76 22.27
N LYS A 441 -27.82 13.22 22.55
CA LYS A 441 -28.04 14.28 23.52
C LYS A 441 -28.02 13.73 24.94
N LEU A 442 -27.19 14.34 25.78
CA LEU A 442 -27.19 14.06 27.22
C LEU A 442 -28.17 14.96 27.95
N THR A 443 -28.83 14.39 28.95
CA THR A 443 -29.75 15.12 29.83
C THR A 443 -28.97 16.03 30.78
N PRO A 444 -29.31 17.33 30.88
CA PRO A 444 -28.71 18.21 31.88
C PRO A 444 -28.91 17.71 33.31
N LEU A 445 -27.90 17.91 34.17
CA LEU A 445 -27.93 17.52 35.59
C LEU A 445 -28.78 18.46 36.47
N LEU A 446 -29.54 19.37 35.86
CA LEU A 446 -30.38 20.33 36.56
C LEU A 446 -31.77 19.76 36.83
N PRO A 447 -32.41 20.15 37.94
CA PRO A 447 -33.76 19.67 38.29
C PRO A 447 -34.85 20.21 37.35
N ALA A 448 -34.59 21.33 36.68
CA ALA A 448 -35.42 21.89 35.61
C ALA A 448 -34.51 22.47 34.54
N TYR A 449 -34.74 22.12 33.28
CA TYR A 449 -33.91 22.55 32.15
C TYR A 449 -34.76 22.66 30.88
N ALA A 450 -34.33 23.51 29.97
CA ALA A 450 -34.67 23.39 28.55
C ALA A 450 -33.46 22.80 27.80
N THR A 451 -33.70 22.13 26.68
CA THR A 451 -32.64 21.62 25.83
C THR A 451 -33.08 21.68 24.37
N LEU A 452 -32.12 21.82 23.47
CA LEU A 452 -32.33 21.76 22.04
C LEU A 452 -31.46 20.64 21.45
N GLY A 453 -31.99 19.95 20.45
CA GLY A 453 -31.33 18.83 19.78
C GLY A 453 -32.07 18.46 18.50
N PHE A 454 -31.41 17.64 17.68
CA PHE A 454 -31.97 17.13 16.42
C PHE A 454 -32.76 15.86 16.73
N ALA A 455 -34.00 15.78 16.23
CA ALA A 455 -34.90 14.68 16.55
C ALA A 455 -34.92 13.68 15.39
N THR A 456 -34.49 12.45 15.65
CA THR A 456 -34.74 11.30 14.78
C THR A 456 -35.69 10.34 15.49
N ASN A 457 -36.42 9.49 14.74
CA ASN A 457 -37.61 8.76 15.21
C ASN A 457 -37.57 8.23 16.66
N ASP A 458 -36.41 7.72 17.13
CA ASP A 458 -36.24 7.16 18.47
C ASP A 458 -35.15 7.83 19.34
N MET A 459 -34.48 8.91 18.88
CA MET A 459 -33.38 9.53 19.61
C MET A 459 -33.24 11.03 19.37
N VAL A 460 -32.74 11.74 20.39
CA VAL A 460 -32.33 13.15 20.27
C VAL A 460 -30.82 13.22 20.15
N LYS A 461 -30.31 13.88 19.10
CA LYS A 461 -28.88 14.11 18.89
C LYS A 461 -28.44 15.49 19.39
N SER A 462 -27.26 15.56 20.00
CA SER A 462 -26.53 16.81 20.26
C SER A 462 -25.70 17.24 19.06
N VAL A 463 -25.21 16.27 18.28
CA VAL A 463 -24.53 16.50 17.01
C VAL A 463 -25.23 15.68 15.94
N GLU A 464 -25.72 16.36 14.92
CA GLU A 464 -26.20 15.76 13.67
C GLU A 464 -25.16 16.06 12.59
N SER A 465 -24.63 15.02 11.96
CA SER A 465 -23.65 15.15 10.88
C SER A 465 -24.29 14.81 9.54
N LEU A 466 -24.15 15.72 8.57
CA LEU A 466 -24.61 15.52 7.20
C LEU A 466 -23.44 15.46 6.21
N PRO A 467 -23.64 14.80 5.05
CA PRO A 467 -22.70 14.91 3.94
C PRO A 467 -22.47 16.38 3.56
N TYR A 468 -21.22 16.76 3.30
CA TYR A 468 -20.89 18.13 2.88
C TYR A 468 -21.56 18.52 1.54
N ARG A 469 -21.79 17.55 0.66
CA ARG A 469 -22.54 17.72 -0.59
C ARG A 469 -23.92 17.13 -0.45
N LEU A 470 -24.92 17.99 -0.24
CA LEU A 470 -26.33 17.61 -0.26
C LEU A 470 -26.83 17.70 -1.72
N GLU A 471 -27.13 16.55 -2.33
CA GLU A 471 -27.66 16.48 -3.70
C GLU A 471 -29.18 16.72 -3.77
N GLU A 472 -29.86 16.64 -2.63
CA GLU A 472 -31.29 16.86 -2.47
C GLU A 472 -31.61 17.67 -1.20
N GLU A 473 -32.82 18.21 -1.10
CA GLU A 473 -33.29 18.93 0.08
C GLU A 473 -33.45 17.97 1.27
N VAL A 474 -32.75 18.24 2.37
CA VAL A 474 -32.87 17.49 3.61
C VAL A 474 -33.70 18.29 4.61
N THR A 475 -34.80 17.70 5.08
CA THR A 475 -35.60 18.25 6.18
C THR A 475 -35.15 17.61 7.48
N LEU A 476 -34.57 18.43 8.36
CA LEU A 476 -34.11 18.05 9.71
C LEU A 476 -35.16 18.35 10.78
#